data_AF-A0A0B7IRW2-F1
#
_entry.id   AF-A0A0B7IRW2-F1
#
_cell.length_a   1.000
_cell.length_b   1.000
_cell.length_c   1.000
_cell.angle_alpha   90.00
_cell.angle_beta   90.00
_cell.angle_gamma   90.00
#
_symmetry.space_group_name_H-M   'P 1'
#
loop_
_entity.id
_entity.type
_entity.pdbx_description
1 polymer ?
#
loop_
_entity_poly.entity_id
_entity_poly.type
_entity_poly.pdbx_seq_one_letter_code
_entity_poly.pdbx_strand_id
1 'polypeptide(L)'
;MGQCISVFDMLKIGVGPSSSHTLGPWRAAEAFLRELREKQYFTKTQTLKVDLFGSLSLTGKGHATDLAVMLGLSGADPEYVPIESLNVTIAAIHNNKEIYLGNERIIAFDSETDIVFNRNFLPFHANGIAFTAFGNDFEYHSTFYSIGGGFIIKEDDSSQEVLHQQKSHFPFPIEKATELLEYCRFATKENIGNCIGKRKIVTQRIGNTPRIITHLGNNA
;
A
#
# COMPACT_ATOMS: atom_id res chain seq x y z
N MET A 1 0.52 18.02 5.46
CA MET A 1 0.28 17.03 6.54
C MET A 1 1.37 15.98 6.42
N GLY A 2 2.13 15.73 7.50
CA GLY A 2 3.28 14.81 7.48
C GLY A 2 2.97 13.54 8.26
N GLN A 3 3.29 12.39 7.68
CA GLN A 3 3.16 11.07 8.29
C GLN A 3 4.42 10.68 9.04
N CYS A 4 4.25 9.92 10.11
CA CYS A 4 5.32 9.31 10.88
C CYS A 4 5.70 7.95 10.26
N ILE A 5 6.96 7.80 9.80
CA ILE A 5 7.57 6.58 9.25
C ILE A 5 8.60 5.95 10.22
N SER A 6 8.40 4.70 10.62
CA SER A 6 9.38 3.87 11.36
C SER A 6 10.53 3.40 10.48
N VAL A 7 11.68 3.05 11.07
CA VAL A 7 12.77 2.39 10.34
C VAL A 7 12.32 1.07 9.72
N PHE A 8 11.44 0.34 10.40
CA PHE A 8 10.84 -0.89 9.87
C PHE A 8 9.87 -0.62 8.71
N ASP A 9 9.34 0.60 8.61
CA ASP A 9 8.51 1.00 7.48
C ASP A 9 9.33 1.33 6.23
N MET A 10 10.60 1.73 6.43
CA MET A 10 11.57 1.92 5.35
C MET A 10 12.15 0.60 4.85
N LEU A 11 12.22 -0.42 5.71
CA LEU A 11 12.84 -1.71 5.45
C LEU A 11 11.80 -2.84 5.51
N LYS A 12 10.83 -2.83 4.58
CA LYS A 12 9.86 -3.92 4.42
C LYS A 12 10.35 -4.93 3.39
N ILE A 13 10.30 -6.21 3.75
CA ILE A 13 10.43 -7.32 2.80
C ILE A 13 9.10 -7.40 2.03
N GLY A 14 9.15 -7.51 0.71
CA GLY A 14 7.96 -7.65 -0.10
C GLY A 14 8.30 -7.89 -1.57
N VAL A 15 7.33 -8.37 -2.32
CA VAL A 15 7.47 -8.66 -3.74
C VAL A 15 7.19 -7.41 -4.58
N GLY A 16 8.08 -7.12 -5.54
CA GLY A 16 7.86 -6.14 -6.61
C GLY A 16 8.92 -5.03 -6.72
N PRO A 17 8.92 -4.30 -7.84
CA PRO A 17 9.84 -3.17 -8.05
C PRO A 17 9.46 -1.93 -7.23
N SER A 18 8.23 -1.82 -6.71
CA SER A 18 7.72 -0.60 -6.08
C SER A 18 6.77 -0.88 -4.92
N SER A 19 7.06 -0.30 -3.75
CA SER A 19 6.20 -0.43 -2.57
C SER A 19 4.86 0.31 -2.69
N SER A 20 4.79 1.41 -3.46
CA SER A 20 3.54 2.14 -3.67
C SER A 20 2.69 1.56 -4.81
N HIS A 21 3.32 0.95 -5.82
CA HIS A 21 2.62 0.46 -7.02
C HIS A 21 2.48 -1.07 -7.06
N THR A 22 3.15 -1.80 -6.16
CA THR A 22 3.00 -3.25 -6.01
C THR A 22 2.43 -3.58 -4.64
N LEU A 23 3.16 -3.28 -3.56
CA LEU A 23 2.74 -3.69 -2.21
C LEU A 23 1.46 -2.99 -1.74
N GLY A 24 1.31 -1.68 -1.98
CA GLY A 24 0.09 -0.94 -1.63
C GLY A 24 -1.18 -1.54 -2.28
N PRO A 25 -1.23 -1.70 -3.62
CA PRO A 25 -2.33 -2.35 -4.31
C PRO A 25 -2.64 -3.77 -3.82
N TRP A 26 -1.61 -4.56 -3.53
CA TRP A 26 -1.77 -5.90 -2.97
C TRP A 26 -2.46 -5.86 -1.59
N ARG A 27 -1.96 -5.02 -0.67
CA ARG A 27 -2.57 -4.82 0.65
C ARG A 27 -3.99 -4.27 0.55
N ALA A 28 -4.28 -3.43 -0.45
CA ALA A 28 -5.63 -2.92 -0.69
C ALA A 28 -6.60 -4.05 -1.08
N ALA A 29 -6.16 -5.00 -1.91
CA ALA A 29 -6.95 -6.17 -2.24
C ALA A 29 -7.21 -7.06 -1.01
N GLU A 30 -6.20 -7.30 -0.16
CA GLU A 30 -6.38 -8.04 1.10
C GLU A 30 -7.37 -7.34 2.05
N ALA A 31 -7.29 -6.01 2.17
CA ALA A 31 -8.23 -5.23 2.96
C ALA A 31 -9.66 -5.34 2.41
N PHE A 32 -9.82 -5.30 1.09
CA PHE A 32 -11.12 -5.48 0.45
C PHE A 32 -11.72 -6.88 0.71
N LEU A 33 -10.91 -7.94 0.59
CA LEU A 33 -11.37 -9.30 0.92
C LEU A 33 -11.86 -9.41 2.37
N ARG A 34 -11.16 -8.78 3.31
CA ARG A 34 -11.57 -8.73 4.71
C ARG A 34 -12.90 -8.01 4.88
N GLU A 35 -13.12 -6.89 4.21
CA GLU A 35 -14.42 -6.19 4.24
C GLU A 35 -15.56 -7.05 3.68
N LEU A 36 -15.33 -7.76 2.58
CA LEU A 36 -16.33 -8.68 2.03
C LEU A 36 -16.72 -9.77 3.02
N ARG A 37 -15.77 -10.26 3.83
CA ARG A 37 -16.04 -11.26 4.88
C ARG A 37 -16.80 -10.66 6.04
N GLU A 38 -16.35 -9.51 6.55
CA GLU A 38 -16.99 -8.80 7.66
C GLU A 38 -18.44 -8.42 7.35
N LYS A 39 -18.72 -8.04 6.09
CA LYS A 39 -20.07 -7.69 5.62
C LYS A 39 -20.87 -8.87 5.08
N GLN A 40 -20.34 -10.09 5.17
CA GLN A 40 -20.99 -11.32 4.68
C GLN A 40 -21.31 -11.32 3.18
N TYR A 41 -20.57 -10.55 2.38
CA TYR A 41 -20.67 -10.51 0.91
C TYR A 41 -19.77 -11.54 0.23
N PHE A 42 -18.66 -11.94 0.85
CA PHE A 42 -17.63 -12.79 0.25
C PHE A 42 -18.18 -14.08 -0.39
N THR A 43 -19.12 -14.76 0.29
CA THR A 43 -19.71 -16.01 -0.20
C THR A 43 -20.78 -15.80 -1.28
N LYS A 44 -21.25 -14.56 -1.48
CA LYS A 44 -22.27 -14.20 -2.46
C LYS A 44 -21.69 -13.50 -3.70
N THR A 45 -20.44 -13.03 -3.62
CA THR A 45 -19.71 -12.44 -4.75
C THR A 45 -19.57 -13.46 -5.89
N GLN A 46 -19.90 -13.02 -7.10
CA GLN A 46 -19.81 -13.77 -8.36
C GLN A 46 -18.80 -13.21 -9.35
N THR A 47 -18.54 -11.90 -9.28
CA THR A 47 -17.50 -11.23 -10.06
C THR A 47 -17.03 -9.97 -9.34
N LEU A 48 -15.87 -9.46 -9.75
CA LEU A 48 -15.24 -8.27 -9.20
C LEU A 48 -14.83 -7.34 -10.33
N LYS A 49 -14.81 -6.04 -10.04
CA LYS A 49 -14.16 -5.03 -10.87
C LYS A 49 -13.17 -4.24 -10.01
N VAL A 50 -12.03 -3.90 -10.60
CA VAL A 50 -10.99 -3.08 -10.00
C VAL A 50 -10.73 -1.89 -10.90
N ASP A 51 -10.90 -0.69 -10.35
CA ASP A 51 -10.61 0.56 -11.03
C ASP A 51 -9.35 1.19 -10.41
N LEU A 52 -8.27 1.29 -11.19
CA LEU A 52 -7.01 1.92 -10.81
C LEU A 52 -6.99 3.37 -11.30
N PHE A 53 -6.61 4.32 -10.45
CA PHE A 53 -6.67 5.75 -10.75
C PHE A 53 -5.31 6.45 -10.66
N GLY A 54 -5.21 7.61 -11.32
CA GLY A 54 -4.09 8.52 -11.23
C GLY A 54 -2.73 7.87 -11.54
N SER A 55 -1.74 8.05 -10.68
CA SER A 55 -0.38 7.56 -10.89
C SER A 55 -0.30 6.03 -10.96
N LEU A 56 -1.17 5.30 -10.24
CA LEU A 56 -1.30 3.85 -10.37
C LEU A 56 -1.77 3.47 -11.77
N SER A 57 -2.73 4.21 -12.35
CA SER A 57 -3.17 3.94 -13.71
C SER A 57 -2.09 4.24 -14.75
N LEU A 58 -1.36 5.34 -14.59
CA LEU A 58 -0.42 5.82 -15.61
C LEU A 58 0.83 4.95 -15.73
N THR A 59 1.28 4.38 -14.60
CA THR A 59 2.54 3.62 -14.55
C THR A 59 2.38 2.17 -14.11
N GLY A 60 1.16 1.75 -13.79
CA GLY A 60 0.91 0.49 -13.08
C GLY A 60 1.32 -0.75 -13.85
N LYS A 61 1.14 -0.80 -15.18
CA LYS A 61 1.61 -1.94 -15.99
C LYS A 61 3.13 -2.12 -15.90
N GLY A 62 3.89 -1.02 -15.91
CA GLY A 62 5.35 -1.06 -15.74
C GLY A 62 5.81 -1.43 -14.32
N HIS A 63 4.91 -1.36 -13.34
CA HIS A 63 5.17 -1.69 -11.94
C HIS A 63 4.44 -2.96 -11.47
N ALA A 64 3.84 -3.72 -12.39
CA ALA A 64 3.07 -4.94 -12.09
C ALA A 64 1.91 -4.71 -11.08
N THR A 65 1.24 -3.56 -11.16
CA THR A 65 0.11 -3.21 -10.27
C THR A 65 -1.09 -4.13 -10.46
N ASP A 66 -1.42 -4.46 -11.71
CA ASP A 66 -2.43 -5.45 -12.07
C ASP A 66 -2.10 -6.83 -11.47
N LEU A 67 -0.86 -7.29 -11.62
CA LEU A 67 -0.41 -8.56 -11.05
C LEU A 67 -0.55 -8.56 -9.52
N ALA A 68 -0.14 -7.47 -8.86
CA ALA A 68 -0.25 -7.34 -7.41
C ALA A 68 -1.71 -7.40 -6.92
N VAL A 69 -2.63 -6.76 -7.65
CA VAL A 69 -4.06 -6.83 -7.36
C VAL A 69 -4.58 -8.26 -7.52
N MET A 70 -4.24 -8.94 -8.61
CA MET A 70 -4.67 -10.33 -8.85
C MET A 70 -4.17 -11.29 -7.75
N LEU A 71 -2.92 -11.15 -7.34
CA LEU A 71 -2.33 -11.97 -6.29
C LEU A 71 -2.96 -11.69 -4.92
N GLY A 72 -3.20 -10.42 -4.59
CA GLY A 72 -3.90 -10.04 -3.37
C GLY A 72 -5.35 -10.52 -3.33
N LEU A 73 -6.09 -10.40 -4.44
CA LEU A 73 -7.46 -10.93 -4.56
C LEU A 73 -7.49 -12.47 -4.50
N SER A 74 -6.41 -13.14 -4.91
CA SER A 74 -6.24 -14.59 -4.77
C SER A 74 -5.90 -15.02 -3.34
N GLY A 75 -5.72 -14.07 -2.40
CA GLY A 75 -5.39 -14.36 -1.00
C GLY A 75 -3.92 -14.70 -0.74
N ALA A 76 -3.03 -14.44 -1.68
CA ALA A 76 -1.59 -14.61 -1.46
C ALA A 76 -1.05 -13.51 -0.53
N ASP A 77 -0.13 -13.85 0.37
CA ASP A 77 0.54 -12.86 1.24
C ASP A 77 1.82 -12.36 0.56
N PRO A 78 2.01 -11.03 0.35
CA PRO A 78 3.16 -10.47 -0.35
C PRO A 78 4.51 -10.66 0.36
N GLU A 79 4.52 -11.07 1.63
CA GLU A 79 5.75 -11.35 2.40
C GLU A 79 6.16 -12.84 2.32
N TYR A 80 5.20 -13.76 2.16
CA TYR A 80 5.43 -15.20 2.27
C TYR A 80 5.14 -15.99 1.00
N VAL A 81 4.56 -15.37 -0.03
CA VAL A 81 4.19 -16.05 -1.27
C VAL A 81 5.44 -16.62 -1.99
N PRO A 82 5.43 -17.91 -2.37
CA PRO A 82 6.50 -18.49 -3.19
C PRO A 82 6.56 -17.81 -4.57
N ILE A 83 7.73 -17.29 -4.95
CA ILE A 83 7.93 -16.57 -6.23
C ILE A 83 7.59 -17.46 -7.42
N GLU A 84 7.86 -18.76 -7.33
CA GLU A 84 7.60 -19.73 -8.38
C GLU A 84 6.10 -19.91 -8.66
N SER A 85 5.26 -19.68 -7.64
CA SER A 85 3.80 -19.83 -7.75
C SER A 85 3.13 -18.63 -8.44
N LEU A 86 3.77 -17.45 -8.43
CA LEU A 86 3.18 -16.21 -8.93
C LEU A 86 2.77 -16.31 -10.40
N ASN A 87 3.71 -16.74 -11.26
CA ASN A 87 3.47 -16.84 -12.69
C ASN A 87 2.39 -17.88 -13.02
N VAL A 88 2.30 -18.96 -12.23
CA VAL A 88 1.28 -19.99 -12.40
C VAL A 88 -0.10 -19.44 -12.08
N THR A 89 -0.25 -18.75 -10.94
CA THR A 89 -1.53 -18.13 -10.54
C THR A 89 -1.98 -17.08 -11.56
N ILE A 90 -1.07 -16.19 -11.98
CA ILE A 90 -1.37 -15.14 -12.96
C ILE A 90 -1.78 -15.76 -14.30
N ALA A 91 -1.03 -16.74 -14.81
CA ALA A 91 -1.36 -17.41 -16.07
C ALA A 91 -2.72 -18.13 -16.00
N ALA A 92 -3.03 -18.77 -14.87
CA ALA A 92 -4.33 -19.41 -14.66
C ALA A 92 -5.49 -18.39 -14.72
N ILE A 93 -5.32 -17.21 -14.09
CA ILE A 93 -6.34 -16.14 -14.12
C ILE A 93 -6.58 -15.66 -15.56
N HIS A 94 -5.52 -15.35 -16.30
CA HIS A 94 -5.64 -14.89 -17.69
C HIS A 94 -6.28 -15.93 -18.60
N ASN A 95 -5.87 -17.20 -18.50
CA ASN A 95 -6.34 -18.25 -19.39
C ASN A 95 -7.77 -18.68 -19.11
N ASN A 96 -8.14 -18.77 -17.83
CA ASN A 96 -9.43 -19.31 -17.41
C ASN A 96 -10.51 -18.22 -17.31
N LYS A 97 -10.12 -16.93 -17.24
CA LYS A 97 -11.02 -15.81 -16.96
C LYS A 97 -11.78 -15.98 -15.64
N GLU A 98 -11.09 -16.53 -14.67
CA GLU A 98 -11.58 -16.83 -13.33
C GLU A 98 -10.48 -16.57 -12.32
N ILE A 99 -10.86 -16.21 -11.09
CA ILE A 99 -9.93 -16.02 -9.97
C ILE A 99 -10.31 -16.91 -8.79
N TYR A 100 -9.31 -17.50 -8.13
CA TYR A 100 -9.49 -18.22 -6.88
C TYR A 100 -9.53 -17.23 -5.71
N LEU A 101 -10.65 -16.51 -5.60
CA LEU A 101 -10.90 -15.45 -4.65
C LEU A 101 -10.60 -15.89 -3.22
N GLY A 102 -9.69 -15.15 -2.58
CA GLY A 102 -9.26 -15.37 -1.21
C GLY A 102 -8.75 -16.79 -0.93
N ASN A 103 -8.25 -17.49 -1.96
CA ASN A 103 -7.83 -18.88 -1.90
C ASN A 103 -8.93 -19.85 -1.41
N GLU A 104 -10.19 -19.53 -1.68
CA GLU A 104 -11.35 -20.30 -1.19
C GLU A 104 -12.38 -20.61 -2.27
N ARG A 105 -12.62 -19.66 -3.20
CA ARG A 105 -13.77 -19.72 -4.13
C ARG A 105 -13.35 -19.33 -5.53
N ILE A 106 -13.79 -20.06 -6.54
CA ILE A 106 -13.61 -19.64 -7.93
C ILE A 106 -14.77 -18.72 -8.32
N ILE A 107 -14.46 -17.55 -8.88
CA ILE A 107 -15.44 -16.60 -9.42
C ILE A 107 -15.02 -16.13 -10.82
N ALA A 108 -15.97 -15.64 -11.61
CA ALA A 108 -15.68 -15.06 -12.93
C ALA A 108 -14.88 -13.77 -12.77
N PHE A 109 -13.74 -13.69 -13.46
CA PHE A 109 -12.85 -12.53 -13.42
C PHE A 109 -11.94 -12.53 -14.66
N ASP A 110 -12.24 -11.65 -15.61
CA ASP A 110 -11.39 -11.40 -16.76
C ASP A 110 -10.49 -10.20 -16.48
N SER A 111 -9.25 -10.46 -16.10
CA SER A 111 -8.25 -9.43 -15.79
C SER A 111 -8.07 -8.35 -16.86
N GLU A 112 -8.38 -8.62 -18.13
CA GLU A 112 -8.23 -7.63 -19.22
C GLU A 112 -9.36 -6.59 -19.22
N THR A 113 -10.55 -6.98 -18.76
CA THR A 113 -11.73 -6.10 -18.72
C THR A 113 -12.09 -5.63 -17.31
N ASP A 114 -11.79 -6.46 -16.32
CA ASP A 114 -12.20 -6.25 -14.93
C ASP A 114 -11.16 -5.47 -14.14
N ILE A 115 -9.92 -5.35 -14.63
CA ILE A 115 -8.93 -4.38 -14.13
C ILE A 115 -8.84 -3.21 -15.10
N VAL A 116 -9.44 -2.08 -14.71
CA VAL A 116 -9.55 -0.89 -15.53
C VAL A 116 -8.54 0.17 -15.08
N PHE A 117 -7.72 0.64 -16.02
CA PHE A 117 -6.76 1.70 -15.83
C PHE A 117 -7.40 3.05 -16.20
N ASN A 118 -7.83 3.81 -15.19
CA ASN A 118 -8.49 5.10 -15.34
C ASN A 118 -7.50 6.27 -15.32
N ARG A 119 -7.54 7.11 -16.36
CA ARG A 119 -6.69 8.32 -16.46
C ARG A 119 -7.06 9.42 -15.47
N ASN A 120 -8.24 9.34 -14.86
CA ASN A 120 -8.71 10.32 -13.89
C ASN A 120 -8.01 10.14 -12.54
N PHE A 121 -7.90 11.23 -11.80
CA PHE A 121 -7.40 11.23 -10.43
C PHE A 121 -8.57 11.32 -9.46
N LEU A 122 -8.50 10.57 -8.36
CA LEU A 122 -9.42 10.73 -7.26
C LEU A 122 -9.02 11.94 -6.38
N PRO A 123 -9.96 12.58 -5.66
CA PRO A 123 -9.69 13.84 -4.97
C PRO A 123 -8.68 13.77 -3.83
N PHE A 124 -8.59 12.63 -3.14
CA PHE A 124 -7.80 12.52 -1.90
C PHE A 124 -6.31 12.25 -2.14
N HIS A 125 -5.97 11.30 -3.01
CA HIS A 125 -4.57 10.92 -3.27
C HIS A 125 -4.38 10.41 -4.70
N ALA A 126 -3.19 10.62 -5.25
CA ALA A 126 -2.88 10.31 -6.65
C ALA A 126 -2.86 8.80 -6.97
N ASN A 127 -2.71 7.94 -5.96
CA ASN A 127 -2.70 6.49 -6.10
C ASN A 127 -4.01 5.90 -5.54
N GLY A 128 -5.08 6.01 -6.31
CA GLY A 128 -6.40 5.48 -5.93
C GLY A 128 -6.69 4.11 -6.52
N ILE A 129 -7.39 3.27 -5.77
CA ILE A 129 -7.85 1.95 -6.18
C ILE A 129 -9.28 1.78 -5.67
N ALA A 130 -10.24 1.52 -6.55
CA ALA A 130 -11.59 1.17 -6.15
C ALA A 130 -11.87 -0.29 -6.51
N PHE A 131 -12.46 -1.02 -5.58
CA PHE A 131 -12.96 -2.37 -5.79
C PHE A 131 -14.48 -2.34 -5.79
N THR A 132 -15.08 -3.09 -6.71
CA THR A 132 -16.51 -3.33 -6.76
C THR A 132 -16.77 -4.82 -6.79
N ALA A 133 -17.54 -5.33 -5.83
CA ALA A 133 -17.99 -6.71 -5.82
C ALA A 133 -19.46 -6.80 -6.23
N PHE A 134 -19.76 -7.75 -7.12
CA PHE A 134 -21.11 -7.99 -7.60
C PHE A 134 -21.59 -9.37 -7.15
N GLY A 135 -22.81 -9.42 -6.61
CA GLY A 135 -23.58 -10.64 -6.40
C GLY A 135 -24.90 -10.60 -7.17
N ASN A 136 -25.81 -11.53 -6.86
CA ASN A 136 -27.12 -11.57 -7.51
C ASN A 136 -28.01 -10.38 -7.14
N ASP A 137 -27.85 -9.88 -5.93
CA ASP A 137 -28.74 -8.93 -5.26
C ASP A 137 -28.00 -7.73 -4.65
N PHE A 138 -26.69 -7.61 -4.90
CA PHE A 138 -25.90 -6.53 -4.33
C PHE A 138 -24.74 -6.10 -5.23
N GLU A 139 -24.36 -4.85 -5.01
CA GLU A 139 -23.13 -4.24 -5.48
C GLU A 139 -22.46 -3.59 -4.26
N TYR A 140 -21.19 -3.91 -4.00
CA TYR A 140 -20.44 -3.36 -2.86
C TYR A 140 -19.16 -2.69 -3.34
N HIS A 141 -19.00 -1.42 -3.00
CA HIS A 141 -17.85 -0.60 -3.38
C HIS A 141 -16.96 -0.28 -2.19
N SER A 142 -15.66 -0.25 -2.42
CA SER A 142 -14.67 0.22 -1.44
C SER A 142 -13.46 0.81 -2.14
N THR A 143 -13.08 2.03 -1.75
CA THR A 143 -11.93 2.75 -2.31
C THR A 143 -10.79 2.78 -1.30
N PHE A 144 -9.57 2.59 -1.80
CA PHE A 144 -8.34 2.65 -1.03
C PHE A 144 -7.28 3.50 -1.75
N TYR A 145 -6.36 4.03 -0.96
CA TYR A 145 -5.28 4.89 -1.41
C TYR A 145 -3.94 4.34 -0.99
N SER A 146 -3.05 4.08 -1.96
CA SER A 146 -1.66 3.69 -1.68
C SER A 146 -0.79 4.91 -1.43
N ILE A 147 -0.49 5.18 -0.17
CA ILE A 147 0.21 6.39 0.30
C ILE A 147 1.74 6.23 0.40
N GLY A 148 2.26 5.05 0.03
CA GLY A 148 3.69 4.75 -0.01
C GLY A 148 4.17 3.86 1.15
N GLY A 149 5.33 3.21 0.99
CA GLY A 149 5.86 2.27 1.99
C GLY A 149 5.00 1.03 2.21
N GLY A 150 4.15 0.67 1.24
CA GLY A 150 3.15 -0.40 1.35
C GLY A 150 1.94 -0.07 2.22
N PHE A 151 1.79 1.18 2.67
CA PHE A 151 0.63 1.60 3.46
C PHE A 151 -0.55 1.96 2.56
N ILE A 152 -1.73 1.66 3.10
CA ILE A 152 -3.02 1.99 2.48
C ILE A 152 -3.89 2.77 3.47
N ILE A 153 -4.73 3.65 2.93
CA ILE A 153 -5.82 4.30 3.67
C ILE A 153 -7.11 4.00 2.92
N LYS A 154 -8.18 3.63 3.64
CA LYS A 154 -9.52 3.49 3.07
C LYS A 154 -10.14 4.88 2.90
N GLU A 155 -10.90 5.07 1.82
CA GLU A 155 -11.78 6.22 1.68
C GLU A 155 -12.96 6.10 2.66
N ASP A 156 -12.89 6.89 3.73
CA ASP A 156 -13.99 7.18 4.63
C ASP A 156 -13.99 8.66 5.06
N ASP A 157 -15.09 9.17 5.63
CA ASP A 157 -15.16 10.56 6.08
C ASP A 157 -14.12 10.91 7.17
N SER A 158 -13.56 9.90 7.85
CA SER A 158 -12.51 10.03 8.89
C SER A 158 -11.06 9.95 8.37
N SER A 159 -10.85 9.77 7.06
CA SER A 159 -9.51 9.58 6.46
C SER A 159 -8.52 10.69 6.81
N GLN A 160 -9.03 11.92 6.98
CA GLN A 160 -8.26 13.10 7.38
C GLN A 160 -7.79 13.04 8.85
N GLU A 161 -8.56 12.38 9.72
CA GLU A 161 -8.28 12.23 11.15
C GLU A 161 -7.25 11.14 11.43
N VAL A 162 -7.27 10.03 10.67
CA VAL A 162 -6.28 8.93 10.80
C VAL A 162 -4.84 9.43 10.53
N LEU A 163 -4.68 10.29 9.52
CA LEU A 163 -3.42 11.00 9.24
C LEU A 163 -2.94 11.87 10.41
N HIS A 164 -3.86 12.45 11.19
CA HIS A 164 -3.55 13.28 12.35
C HIS A 164 -3.23 12.43 13.60
N GLN A 165 -3.95 11.33 13.82
CA GLN A 165 -3.77 10.47 15.01
C GLN A 165 -2.42 9.72 14.98
N GLN A 166 -1.86 9.41 13.82
CA GLN A 166 -0.52 8.81 13.75
C GLN A 166 0.57 9.72 14.34
N LYS A 167 0.39 11.05 14.40
CA LYS A 167 1.37 11.95 15.01
C LYS A 167 1.43 11.85 16.55
N SER A 168 0.35 11.45 17.23
CA SER A 168 0.25 11.55 18.70
C SER A 168 0.90 10.38 19.47
N HIS A 169 1.23 9.29 18.79
CA HIS A 169 1.85 8.10 19.41
C HIS A 169 3.38 8.15 19.49
N PHE A 170 4.02 9.17 18.93
CA PHE A 170 5.48 9.29 18.93
C PHE A 170 5.94 10.26 20.00
N PRO A 171 6.75 9.82 20.98
CA PRO A 171 7.17 10.67 22.09
C PRO A 171 8.05 11.85 21.64
N PHE A 172 8.65 11.76 20.44
CA PHE A 172 9.50 12.80 19.86
C PHE A 172 9.28 12.89 18.33
N PRO A 173 8.24 13.60 17.86
CA PRO A 173 8.08 13.87 16.44
C PRO A 173 9.18 14.83 15.97
N ILE A 174 9.86 14.46 14.88
CA ILE A 174 10.93 15.27 14.29
C ILE A 174 10.53 15.60 12.85
N GLU A 175 10.36 16.88 12.56
CA GLU A 175 9.93 17.37 11.25
C GLU A 175 11.10 17.95 10.44
N LYS A 176 12.14 18.44 11.11
CA LYS A 176 13.34 19.02 10.46
C LYS A 176 14.63 18.27 10.82
N ALA A 177 15.57 18.27 9.88
CA ALA A 177 16.91 17.72 10.13
C ALA A 177 17.63 18.43 11.30
N THR A 178 17.37 19.73 11.50
CA THR A 178 17.92 20.50 12.63
C THR A 178 17.40 19.99 13.97
N GLU A 179 16.11 19.64 14.06
CA GLU A 179 15.50 19.09 15.27
C GLU A 179 16.09 17.72 15.63
N LEU A 180 16.40 16.88 14.62
CA LEU A 180 17.12 15.61 14.82
C LEU A 180 18.52 15.83 15.38
N LEU A 181 19.25 16.79 14.82
CA LEU A 181 20.61 17.11 15.25
C LEU A 181 20.64 17.68 16.66
N GLU A 182 19.71 18.58 17.00
CA GLU A 182 19.53 19.10 18.35
C GLU A 182 19.19 18.00 19.34
N TYR A 183 18.25 17.12 18.99
CA TYR A 183 17.88 15.97 19.82
C TYR A 183 19.08 15.05 20.08
N CYS A 184 19.85 14.71 19.05
CA CYS A 184 21.03 13.85 19.18
C CYS A 184 22.13 14.50 20.03
N ARG A 185 22.36 15.81 19.85
CA ARG A 185 23.39 16.55 20.60
C ARG A 185 23.01 16.75 22.07
N PHE A 186 21.78 17.16 22.34
CA PHE A 186 21.37 17.63 23.66
C PHE A 186 20.68 16.57 24.51
N ALA A 187 19.85 15.71 23.92
CA ALA A 187 19.04 14.76 24.68
C ALA A 187 19.73 13.40 24.87
N THR A 188 20.52 12.94 23.89
CA THR A 188 21.12 11.59 23.92
C THR A 188 22.65 11.59 23.95
N LYS A 189 23.31 12.65 23.47
CA LYS A 189 24.78 12.71 23.25
C LYS A 189 25.28 11.54 22.39
N GLU A 190 24.46 11.10 21.45
CA GLU A 190 24.73 9.96 20.59
C GLU A 190 24.83 10.41 19.12
N ASN A 191 25.42 9.55 18.28
CA ASN A 191 25.35 9.73 16.83
C ASN A 191 23.94 9.43 16.31
N ILE A 192 23.63 9.94 15.11
CA ILE A 192 22.28 9.85 14.50
C ILE A 192 21.78 8.40 14.41
N GLY A 193 22.66 7.45 14.07
CA GLY A 193 22.28 6.04 13.96
C GLY A 193 21.79 5.45 15.28
N ASN A 194 22.48 5.77 16.39
CA ASN A 194 22.09 5.34 17.74
C ASN A 194 20.83 6.05 18.23
N CYS A 195 20.67 7.35 17.93
CA CYS A 195 19.44 8.09 18.22
C CYS A 195 18.23 7.40 17.58
N ILE A 196 18.33 7.08 16.28
CA ILE A 196 17.26 6.46 15.50
C ILE A 196 17.00 5.02 15.97
N GLY A 197 18.06 4.22 16.15
CA GLY A 197 17.97 2.79 16.47
C GLY A 197 17.50 2.48 17.89
N LYS A 198 17.86 3.28 18.90
CA LYS A 198 17.50 3.00 20.30
C LYS A 198 16.09 3.45 20.69
N ARG A 199 15.44 4.34 19.93
CA ARG A 199 14.21 5.00 20.40
C ARG A 199 13.07 5.13 19.37
N LYS A 200 13.13 4.41 18.24
CA LYS A 200 12.10 4.51 17.18
C LYS A 200 11.89 5.98 16.77
N ILE A 201 12.98 6.71 16.53
CA ILE A 201 12.85 8.07 15.97
C ILE A 201 12.35 7.93 14.54
N VAL A 202 11.31 8.68 14.25
CA VAL A 202 10.56 8.63 13.01
C VAL A 202 10.77 9.94 12.27
N THR A 203 11.27 9.87 11.05
CA THR A 203 11.39 11.02 10.15
C THR A 203 10.11 11.20 9.34
N GLN A 204 9.60 12.43 9.22
CA GLN A 204 8.50 12.72 8.31
C GLN A 204 8.99 12.87 6.86
N ARG A 205 8.20 12.37 5.89
CA ARG A 205 8.45 12.56 4.46
C ARG A 205 7.85 13.90 3.99
N ILE A 206 8.70 14.79 3.46
CA ILE A 206 8.26 16.02 2.78
C ILE A 206 8.44 15.81 1.27
N GLY A 207 7.35 15.48 0.56
CA GLY A 207 7.31 15.39 -0.91
C GLY A 207 7.77 14.06 -1.55
N ASN A 208 7.86 14.06 -2.89
CA ASN A 208 8.08 12.88 -3.74
C ASN A 208 9.55 12.41 -3.87
N THR A 209 10.50 13.02 -3.16
CA THR A 209 11.93 12.69 -3.33
C THR A 209 12.50 12.15 -2.02
N PRO A 210 13.01 10.90 -1.95
CA PRO A 210 13.81 10.46 -0.82
C PRO A 210 15.17 11.17 -0.92
N ARG A 211 15.38 12.22 -0.10
CA ARG A 211 16.71 12.80 0.11
C ARG A 211 17.26 12.31 1.45
N ILE A 212 18.07 11.26 1.40
CA ILE A 212 19.10 11.05 2.42
C ILE A 212 20.28 11.90 1.97
N ILE A 213 20.47 13.07 2.59
CA ILE A 213 21.67 13.87 2.39
C ILE A 213 22.73 13.30 3.33
N THR A 214 23.53 12.35 2.83
CA THR A 214 24.84 12.05 3.40
C THR A 214 25.85 13.04 2.84
N HIS A 215 26.03 14.18 3.50
CA HIS A 215 27.31 14.87 3.41
C HIS A 215 28.18 14.41 4.58
N LEU A 216 29.05 13.44 4.28
CA LEU A 216 30.28 13.24 5.04
C LEU A 216 31.17 14.46 4.76
N GLY A 217 31.03 15.48 5.60
CA GLY A 217 32.05 16.51 5.72
C GLY A 217 33.24 15.91 6.47
N ASN A 218 34.28 15.56 5.72
CA ASN A 218 35.63 15.42 6.26
C ASN A 218 36.01 16.75 6.91
N ASN A 219 36.21 16.76 8.23
CA ASN A 219 37.00 17.78 8.90
C ASN A 219 38.37 17.16 9.23
N ALA A 220 39.38 17.62 8.52
CA ALA A 220 40.65 17.97 9.14
C ALA A 220 40.50 19.40 9.70
#